data_AF-A0A350RIB9-F1
#
_entry.id   AF-A0A350RIB9-F1
#
_cell.length_a   1.000
_cell.length_b   1.000
_cell.length_c   1.000
_cell.angle_alpha   90.00
_cell.angle_beta   90.00
_cell.angle_gamma   90.00
#
_symmetry.space_group_name_H-M   'P 1'
#
loop_
_entity.id
_entity.type
_entity.pdbx_description
1 polymer ?
#
loop_
_entity_poly.entity_id
_entity_poly.type
_entity_poly.pdbx_seq_one_letter_code
_entity_poly.pdbx_strand_id
1 'polypeptide(L)'
;MTNTSLDRNESHPGYWDSPWPVECGGNRRQKASSGRLDAHEGTPSVTLVENQRWNVMTVRRDPGEWYLGGTMPAFSGPPPFGWVQRYDPTTLKSRAESPHLPCGDHVWCGAILVHADGSVMSVNGSFLHRLDPDDLSVICERELPVDRAHNGLLALSDGTLVTKDLRLEGQGGTTLTFLEPNNLEVTETIVLPEGSMGRIAADLIDGVDSVYVPGTEHIWKIDVTQGKPEIADWKCRYRNQGSNSGLAWDSCISDDHLWIMDCGDIEGVRAIHHTLPNGRFEEAA
;
A
#
# COMPACT_ATOMS: atom_id res chain seq x y z
N MET A 1 8.10 14.03 29.31
CA MET A 1 7.84 13.29 28.05
C MET A 1 7.71 14.35 26.98
N THR A 2 8.70 14.42 26.08
CA THR A 2 8.57 15.23 24.86
C THR A 2 7.58 14.51 23.96
N ASN A 3 6.49 15.17 23.55
CA ASN A 3 5.56 14.58 22.61
C ASN A 3 6.30 14.26 21.30
N THR A 4 6.10 13.06 20.75
CA THR A 4 6.58 12.65 19.43
C THR A 4 6.17 13.69 18.39
N SER A 5 7.08 14.06 17.47
CA SER A 5 6.75 15.00 16.39
C SER A 5 5.61 14.42 15.55
N LEU A 6 4.58 15.23 15.28
CA LEU A 6 3.46 14.81 14.44
C LEU A 6 3.91 14.81 12.98
N ASP A 7 3.61 13.73 12.26
CA ASP A 7 3.97 13.61 10.83
C ASP A 7 3.33 14.70 9.96
N ARG A 8 2.28 15.38 10.41
CA ARG A 8 1.65 16.48 9.69
C ARG A 8 2.51 17.75 9.63
N ASN A 9 3.50 17.86 10.51
CA ASN A 9 4.40 19.01 10.58
C ASN A 9 5.73 18.77 9.84
N GLU A 10 6.00 17.52 9.44
CA GLU A 10 7.25 17.10 8.83
C GLU A 10 6.96 16.31 7.55
N SER A 11 7.63 16.67 6.46
CA SER A 11 7.53 15.94 5.20
C SER A 11 8.56 14.82 5.21
N HIS A 12 8.12 13.61 4.88
CA HIS A 12 9.02 12.47 4.76
C HIS A 12 9.66 12.49 3.37
N PRO A 13 11.00 12.49 3.27
CA PRO A 13 11.71 12.85 2.03
C PRO A 13 11.49 11.88 0.85
N GLY A 14 11.07 10.64 1.11
CA GLY A 14 10.70 9.68 0.07
C GLY A 14 9.40 9.96 -0.68
N TYR A 15 8.57 10.88 -0.18
CA TYR A 15 7.27 11.19 -0.78
C TYR A 15 7.23 12.61 -1.33
N TRP A 16 6.32 12.86 -2.28
CA TRP A 16 6.01 14.22 -2.71
C TRP A 16 5.53 15.06 -1.53
N ASP A 17 5.87 16.35 -1.53
CA ASP A 17 5.46 17.29 -0.49
C ASP A 17 3.95 17.60 -0.60
N SER A 18 3.16 16.68 -0.08
CA SER A 18 1.70 16.67 -0.11
C SER A 18 1.15 16.29 1.25
N PRO A 19 -0.06 16.78 1.60
CA PRO A 19 -0.74 16.33 2.80
C PRO A 19 -1.23 14.88 2.72
N TRP A 20 -1.28 14.25 1.53
CA TRP A 20 -1.76 12.88 1.38
C TRP A 20 -1.05 12.12 0.24
N PRO A 21 0.29 11.96 0.29
CA PRO A 21 1.06 11.43 -0.82
C PRO A 21 1.00 9.90 -0.92
N VAL A 22 0.49 9.21 0.09
CA VAL A 22 0.54 7.74 0.18
C VAL A 22 -0.72 7.21 0.86
N GLU A 23 -0.95 5.92 0.70
CA GLU A 23 -1.94 5.12 1.40
C GLU A 23 -2.26 5.59 2.82
N CYS A 24 -3.56 5.71 3.12
CA CYS A 24 -4.08 6.08 4.45
C CYS A 24 -3.51 7.41 5.00
N GLY A 25 -2.95 8.26 4.13
CA GLY A 25 -2.31 9.51 4.52
C GLY A 25 -0.90 9.31 5.11
N GLY A 26 -0.33 8.12 5.04
CA GLY A 26 0.99 7.82 5.60
C GLY A 26 0.95 6.87 6.79
N ASN A 27 2.11 6.28 7.09
CA ASN A 27 2.27 5.22 8.08
C ASN A 27 1.89 5.67 9.50
N ARG A 28 2.01 6.96 9.80
CA ARG A 28 1.59 7.51 11.09
C ARG A 28 0.11 7.93 11.13
N ARG A 29 -0.58 7.95 9.99
CA ARG A 29 -2.01 8.32 9.82
C ARG A 29 -2.40 9.62 10.54
N GLN A 30 -1.46 10.54 10.66
CA GLN A 30 -1.61 11.77 11.42
C GLN A 30 -1.77 13.00 10.50
N LYS A 31 -1.69 12.82 9.17
CA LYS A 31 -1.89 13.90 8.20
C LYS A 31 -3.30 14.49 8.26
N ALA A 32 -3.35 15.82 8.16
CA ALA A 32 -4.59 16.60 8.17
C ALA A 32 -4.38 17.87 7.34
N SER A 33 -5.49 18.47 6.88
CA SER A 33 -5.47 19.79 6.26
C SER A 33 -5.84 20.87 7.28
N SER A 34 -5.27 22.06 7.14
CA SER A 34 -5.74 23.25 7.87
C SER A 34 -7.17 23.59 7.45
N GLY A 35 -8.01 23.98 8.40
CA GLY A 35 -9.38 24.41 8.13
C GLY A 35 -10.35 24.09 9.28
N ARG A 36 -11.64 24.22 8.99
CA ARG A 36 -12.75 23.86 9.87
C ARG A 36 -13.86 23.23 9.02
N LEU A 37 -14.50 22.17 9.55
CA LEU A 37 -15.59 21.47 8.88
C LEU A 37 -16.96 22.11 9.21
N ASP A 38 -17.08 22.80 10.34
CA ASP A 38 -18.32 23.43 10.86
C ASP A 38 -19.55 22.51 10.71
N ALA A 39 -19.34 21.21 10.99
CA ALA A 39 -20.28 20.14 10.68
C ALA A 39 -21.64 20.27 11.38
N HIS A 40 -21.71 21.04 12.47
CA HIS A 40 -22.96 21.29 13.20
C HIS A 40 -23.88 22.29 12.50
N GLU A 41 -23.34 23.15 11.62
CA GLU A 41 -24.07 24.13 10.83
C GLU A 41 -24.14 23.75 9.34
N GLY A 42 -23.23 22.89 8.88
CA GLY A 42 -23.14 22.45 7.49
C GLY A 42 -24.26 21.49 7.08
N THR A 43 -24.71 21.59 5.83
CA THR A 43 -25.50 20.54 5.17
C THR A 43 -24.57 19.74 4.25
N PRO A 44 -24.42 18.42 4.44
CA PRO A 44 -23.56 17.62 3.57
C PRO A 44 -24.16 17.50 2.16
N SER A 45 -23.31 17.60 1.14
CA SER A 45 -23.62 17.21 -0.23
C SER A 45 -22.79 15.99 -0.62
N VAL A 46 -23.41 15.00 -1.26
CA VAL A 46 -22.74 13.76 -1.66
C VAL A 46 -22.71 13.67 -3.19
N THR A 47 -21.52 13.46 -3.75
CA THR A 47 -21.33 13.03 -5.15
C THR A 47 -20.96 11.55 -5.14
N LEU A 48 -21.67 10.73 -5.93
CA LEU A 48 -21.45 9.30 -6.02
C LEU A 48 -21.11 8.90 -7.46
N VAL A 49 -20.14 8.02 -7.63
CA VAL A 49 -19.81 7.35 -8.89
C VAL A 49 -19.74 5.85 -8.65
N GLU A 50 -20.41 5.09 -9.50
CA GLU A 50 -20.35 3.63 -9.55
C GLU A 50 -19.78 3.21 -10.91
N ASN A 51 -18.66 2.49 -10.90
CA ASN A 51 -17.93 2.09 -12.12
C ASN A 51 -17.71 0.57 -12.20
N GLN A 52 -18.33 -0.20 -11.31
CA GLN A 52 -18.15 -1.67 -11.20
C GLN A 52 -16.69 -2.10 -11.04
N ARG A 53 -15.84 -1.23 -10.50
CA ARG A 53 -14.43 -1.52 -10.21
C ARG A 53 -14.19 -1.53 -8.71
N TRP A 54 -13.11 -2.17 -8.31
CA TRP A 54 -12.64 -2.11 -6.94
C TRP A 54 -11.85 -0.82 -6.74
N ASN A 55 -12.55 0.26 -6.40
CA ASN A 55 -11.98 1.56 -6.06
C ASN A 55 -11.42 1.49 -4.63
N VAL A 56 -10.13 1.69 -4.45
CA VAL A 56 -9.51 1.36 -3.16
C VAL A 56 -9.01 2.60 -2.44
N MET A 57 -8.22 3.41 -3.13
CA MET A 57 -7.42 4.40 -2.44
C MET A 57 -7.13 5.64 -3.26
N THR A 58 -7.15 6.79 -2.58
CA THR A 58 -6.74 8.04 -3.17
C THR A 58 -5.45 8.58 -2.57
N VAL A 59 -4.64 9.18 -3.44
CA VAL A 59 -3.49 10.01 -3.08
C VAL A 59 -3.59 11.37 -3.74
N ARG A 60 -2.93 12.35 -3.15
CA ARG A 60 -2.83 13.71 -3.65
C ARG A 60 -1.38 14.04 -3.96
N ARG A 61 -1.14 14.65 -5.12
CA ARG A 61 0.14 15.27 -5.49
C ARG A 61 0.08 16.76 -5.14
N ASP A 62 -0.26 17.62 -6.10
CA ASP A 62 -0.43 19.06 -5.90
C ASP A 62 -1.89 19.44 -5.57
N PRO A 63 -2.20 20.71 -5.20
CA PRO A 63 -3.58 21.17 -5.07
C PRO A 63 -4.41 20.90 -6.33
N GLY A 64 -5.49 20.14 -6.17
CA GLY A 64 -6.37 19.74 -7.29
C GLY A 64 -5.92 18.50 -8.05
N GLU A 65 -4.77 17.92 -7.71
CA GLU A 65 -4.25 16.70 -8.34
C GLU A 65 -4.51 15.49 -7.45
N TRP A 66 -5.62 14.79 -7.72
CA TRP A 66 -6.05 13.61 -7.00
C TRP A 66 -6.04 12.39 -7.91
N TYR A 67 -5.52 11.30 -7.37
CA TYR A 67 -5.38 10.03 -8.07
C TYR A 67 -6.11 8.96 -7.28
N LEU A 68 -6.83 8.08 -7.98
CA LEU A 68 -7.51 6.91 -7.43
C LEU A 68 -6.90 5.66 -8.04
N GLY A 69 -6.37 4.78 -7.21
CA GLY A 69 -5.88 3.46 -7.60
C GLY A 69 -6.91 2.36 -7.30
N GLY A 70 -6.91 1.32 -8.13
CA GLY A 70 -7.77 0.17 -7.93
C GLY A 70 -7.45 -1.02 -8.84
N THR A 71 -8.31 -2.03 -8.78
CA THR A 71 -8.26 -3.21 -9.64
C THR A 71 -9.63 -3.47 -10.28
N MET A 72 -9.64 -4.14 -11.44
CA MET A 72 -10.84 -4.75 -11.98
C MET A 72 -11.08 -6.09 -11.26
N PRO A 73 -12.17 -6.24 -10.48
CA PRO A 73 -12.43 -7.47 -9.73
C PRO A 73 -12.96 -8.57 -10.66
N ALA A 74 -12.07 -9.19 -11.42
CA ALA A 74 -12.40 -10.29 -12.32
C ALA A 74 -12.02 -11.62 -11.66
N PHE A 75 -12.95 -12.23 -10.92
CA PHE A 75 -12.73 -13.51 -10.24
C PHE A 75 -12.78 -14.73 -11.19
N SER A 76 -13.40 -14.57 -12.36
CA SER A 76 -13.41 -15.52 -13.47
C SER A 76 -13.53 -14.77 -14.81
N GLY A 77 -13.48 -15.48 -15.94
CA GLY A 77 -13.63 -14.86 -17.26
C GLY A 77 -12.40 -14.06 -17.69
N PRO A 78 -12.54 -12.87 -18.30
CA PRO A 78 -11.41 -12.06 -18.74
C PRO A 78 -10.39 -11.77 -17.61
N PRO A 79 -9.10 -11.55 -17.96
CA PRO A 79 -8.07 -11.19 -16.98
C PRO A 79 -8.39 -9.91 -16.18
N PRO A 80 -8.06 -9.86 -14.88
CA PRO A 80 -8.07 -8.61 -14.12
C PRO A 80 -6.97 -7.67 -14.60
N PHE A 81 -7.08 -6.41 -14.22
CA PHE A 81 -6.05 -5.40 -14.45
C PHE A 81 -6.10 -4.33 -13.37
N GLY A 82 -4.93 -3.76 -13.05
CA GLY A 82 -4.81 -2.56 -12.25
C GLY A 82 -5.17 -1.32 -13.08
N TRP A 83 -5.53 -0.24 -12.40
CA TRP A 83 -5.79 1.04 -13.05
C TRP A 83 -5.54 2.19 -12.07
N VAL A 84 -5.16 3.34 -12.62
CA VAL A 84 -5.07 4.61 -11.90
C VAL A 84 -5.86 5.67 -12.66
N GLN A 85 -6.61 6.49 -11.94
CA GLN A 85 -7.38 7.59 -12.52
C GLN A 85 -7.08 8.91 -11.82
N ARG A 86 -6.72 9.94 -12.58
CA ARG A 86 -6.66 11.33 -12.10
C ARG A 86 -8.08 11.90 -12.19
N TYR A 87 -8.59 12.50 -11.13
CA TYR A 87 -9.99 12.92 -11.08
C TYR A 87 -10.19 14.28 -10.41
N ASP A 88 -11.33 14.90 -10.70
CA ASP A 88 -11.78 16.10 -10.02
C ASP A 88 -12.41 15.74 -8.67
N PRO A 89 -11.88 16.21 -7.52
CA PRO A 89 -12.33 15.75 -6.21
C PRO A 89 -13.73 16.23 -5.81
N THR A 90 -14.31 17.19 -6.53
CA THR A 90 -15.66 17.73 -6.26
C THR A 90 -16.72 17.02 -7.10
N THR A 91 -16.44 16.85 -8.39
CA THR A 91 -17.38 16.27 -9.37
C THR A 91 -17.16 14.78 -9.60
N LEU A 92 -16.04 14.22 -9.14
CA LEU A 92 -15.56 12.86 -9.36
C LEU A 92 -15.36 12.48 -10.84
N LYS A 93 -15.36 13.47 -11.75
CA LYS A 93 -15.10 13.23 -13.17
C LYS A 93 -13.64 12.90 -13.41
N SER A 94 -13.41 11.87 -14.23
CA SER A 94 -12.08 11.52 -14.72
C SER A 94 -11.47 12.68 -15.51
N ARG A 95 -10.17 12.91 -15.29
CA ARG A 95 -9.33 13.89 -16.00
C ARG A 95 -8.29 13.18 -16.87
N ALA A 96 -7.76 12.07 -16.38
CA ALA A 96 -6.88 11.14 -17.10
C ALA A 96 -7.03 9.74 -16.49
N GLU A 97 -6.72 8.70 -17.25
CA GLU A 97 -6.76 7.32 -16.80
C GLU A 97 -5.60 6.55 -17.44
N SER A 98 -4.95 5.70 -16.65
CA SER A 98 -3.89 4.82 -17.16
C SER A 98 -4.44 3.84 -18.20
N PRO A 99 -3.59 3.22 -19.04
CA PRO A 99 -3.96 1.97 -19.69
C PRO A 99 -4.31 0.89 -18.64
N HIS A 100 -4.86 -0.24 -19.09
CA HIS A 100 -4.99 -1.42 -18.24
C HIS A 100 -3.59 -1.87 -17.81
N LEU A 101 -3.34 -1.83 -16.50
CA LEU A 101 -2.03 -2.17 -15.93
C LEU A 101 -1.99 -3.67 -15.65
N PRO A 102 -0.96 -4.41 -16.10
CA PRO A 102 -0.85 -5.83 -15.81
C PRO A 102 -0.69 -6.08 -14.30
N CYS A 103 -1.13 -7.26 -13.87
CA CYS A 103 -1.18 -7.65 -12.46
C CYS A 103 -0.92 -9.16 -12.20
N GLY A 104 -0.41 -9.89 -13.21
CA GLY A 104 -0.16 -11.34 -13.09
C GLY A 104 -1.42 -12.17 -12.87
N ASP A 105 -2.55 -11.72 -13.42
CA ASP A 105 -3.89 -12.29 -13.20
C ASP A 105 -4.36 -12.33 -11.74
N HIS A 106 -3.65 -11.69 -10.80
CA HIS A 106 -4.05 -11.62 -9.41
C HIS A 106 -5.15 -10.57 -9.19
N VAL A 107 -6.25 -10.99 -8.57
CA VAL A 107 -7.35 -10.13 -8.16
C VAL A 107 -7.06 -9.56 -6.78
N TRP A 108 -6.23 -8.53 -6.73
CA TRP A 108 -5.99 -7.73 -5.53
C TRP A 108 -5.69 -6.29 -5.89
N CYS A 109 -6.12 -5.35 -5.05
CA CYS A 109 -6.01 -3.92 -5.34
C CYS A 109 -4.61 -3.34 -5.19
N GLY A 110 -3.79 -3.89 -4.29
CA GLY A 110 -2.47 -3.36 -3.97
C GLY A 110 -2.55 -1.96 -3.33
N ALA A 111 -1.60 -1.09 -3.68
CA ALA A 111 -1.40 0.21 -3.04
C ALA A 111 -0.86 1.26 -4.03
N ILE A 112 -1.03 2.54 -3.69
CA ILE A 112 -0.62 3.68 -4.51
C ILE A 112 0.06 4.76 -3.65
N LEU A 113 1.07 5.42 -4.21
CA LEU A 113 1.75 6.59 -3.64
C LEU A 113 2.19 7.59 -4.73
N VAL A 114 2.56 8.78 -4.30
CA VAL A 114 3.27 9.80 -5.08
C VAL A 114 4.68 9.90 -4.52
N HIS A 115 5.64 9.51 -5.33
CA HIS A 115 7.05 9.45 -4.94
C HIS A 115 7.65 10.87 -4.86
N ALA A 116 8.82 11.02 -4.22
CA ALA A 116 9.52 12.30 -4.04
C ALA A 116 9.76 13.10 -5.32
N ASP A 117 9.89 12.42 -6.46
CA ASP A 117 10.06 13.05 -7.78
C ASP A 117 8.73 13.49 -8.42
N GLY A 118 7.60 13.22 -7.76
CA GLY A 118 6.25 13.57 -8.19
C GLY A 118 5.60 12.54 -9.12
N SER A 119 6.27 11.43 -9.45
CA SER A 119 5.66 10.35 -10.22
C SER A 119 4.68 9.54 -9.38
N VAL A 120 3.66 8.97 -10.03
CA VAL A 120 2.64 8.15 -9.37
C VAL A 120 3.09 6.68 -9.42
N MET A 121 3.23 6.06 -8.26
CA MET A 121 3.62 4.64 -8.14
C MET A 121 2.41 3.81 -7.74
N SER A 122 2.17 2.70 -8.45
CA SER A 122 1.03 1.81 -8.18
C SER A 122 1.48 0.36 -8.20
N VAL A 123 1.34 -0.35 -7.08
CA VAL A 123 1.49 -1.81 -7.04
C VAL A 123 0.12 -2.44 -7.23
N ASN A 124 0.01 -3.42 -8.14
CA ASN A 124 -1.21 -4.18 -8.36
C ASN A 124 -0.87 -5.62 -8.74
N GLY A 125 -1.44 -6.60 -8.04
CA GLY A 125 -1.07 -8.00 -8.22
C GLY A 125 0.43 -8.22 -8.03
N SER A 126 1.10 -8.83 -9.00
CA SER A 126 2.55 -9.06 -9.00
C SER A 126 3.34 -8.01 -9.79
N PHE A 127 2.78 -6.80 -9.97
CA PHE A 127 3.42 -5.73 -10.76
C PHE A 127 3.50 -4.41 -9.99
N LEU A 128 4.55 -3.64 -10.25
CA LEU A 128 4.70 -2.25 -9.84
C LEU A 128 4.83 -1.35 -11.07
N HIS A 129 4.09 -0.24 -11.06
CA HIS A 129 3.97 0.70 -12.16
C HIS A 129 4.39 2.10 -11.72
N ARG A 130 5.22 2.76 -12.52
CA ARG A 130 5.54 4.18 -12.43
C ARG A 130 4.83 4.92 -13.57
N LEU A 131 4.00 5.88 -13.21
CA LEU A 131 3.14 6.60 -14.15
C LEU A 131 3.49 8.09 -14.18
N ASP A 132 3.35 8.69 -15.35
CA ASP A 132 3.40 10.13 -15.52
C ASP A 132 2.22 10.78 -14.78
N PRO A 133 2.45 11.79 -13.91
CA PRO A 133 1.40 12.36 -13.10
C PRO A 133 0.38 13.17 -13.92
N ASP A 134 0.71 13.61 -15.14
CA ASP A 134 -0.17 14.45 -15.93
C ASP A 134 -1.19 13.64 -16.71
N ASP A 135 -0.74 12.64 -17.48
CA ASP A 135 -1.58 11.85 -18.38
C ASP A 135 -1.74 10.36 -17.98
N LEU A 136 -1.02 9.91 -16.95
CA LEU A 136 -1.01 8.52 -16.46
C LEU A 136 -0.49 7.49 -17.48
N SER A 137 0.30 7.94 -18.46
CA SER A 137 1.10 7.04 -19.28
C SER A 137 2.13 6.28 -18.45
N VAL A 138 2.41 5.04 -18.84
CA VAL A 138 3.40 4.19 -18.14
C VAL A 138 4.80 4.67 -18.50
N ILE A 139 5.54 5.15 -17.50
CA ILE A 139 6.96 5.50 -17.63
C ILE A 139 7.81 4.23 -17.53
N CYS A 140 7.52 3.40 -16.55
CA CYS A 140 8.20 2.14 -16.30
C CYS A 140 7.26 1.16 -15.58
N GLU A 141 7.40 -0.13 -15.86
CA GLU A 141 6.70 -1.19 -15.15
C GLU A 141 7.66 -2.33 -14.82
N ARG A 142 7.36 -3.04 -13.73
CA ARG A 142 8.14 -4.18 -13.26
C ARG A 142 7.21 -5.30 -12.81
N GLU A 143 7.36 -6.46 -13.44
CA GLU A 143 6.93 -7.72 -12.85
C GLU A 143 7.83 -8.02 -11.64
N LEU A 144 7.21 -8.22 -10.49
CA LEU A 144 7.89 -8.42 -9.21
C LEU A 144 8.43 -9.85 -9.11
N PRO A 145 9.49 -10.09 -8.32
CA PRO A 145 10.15 -11.41 -8.25
C PRO A 145 9.26 -12.56 -7.76
N VAL A 146 8.14 -12.25 -7.12
CA VAL A 146 7.20 -13.24 -6.59
C VAL A 146 5.88 -13.11 -7.31
N ASP A 147 5.46 -14.18 -7.99
CA ASP A 147 4.18 -14.27 -8.68
C ASP A 147 3.02 -14.50 -7.69
N ARG A 148 2.72 -13.45 -6.92
CA ARG A 148 1.62 -13.34 -5.96
C ARG A 148 1.09 -11.92 -5.90
N ALA A 149 -0.14 -11.76 -5.41
CA ALA A 149 -0.67 -10.46 -5.04
C ALA A 149 0.24 -9.76 -4.02
N HIS A 150 0.65 -8.54 -4.33
CA HIS A 150 1.37 -7.66 -3.43
C HIS A 150 0.44 -6.62 -2.80
N ASN A 151 0.79 -6.20 -1.59
CA ASN A 151 0.08 -5.12 -0.89
C ASN A 151 0.99 -4.40 0.10
N GLY A 152 0.70 -3.12 0.30
CA GLY A 152 1.62 -2.17 0.89
C GLY A 152 2.67 -1.74 -0.12
N LEU A 153 2.80 -0.43 -0.28
CA LEU A 153 3.84 0.23 -1.08
C LEU A 153 4.27 1.47 -0.32
N LEU A 154 5.54 1.51 0.06
CA LEU A 154 6.14 2.60 0.83
C LEU A 154 7.34 3.17 0.06
N ALA A 155 7.63 4.45 0.28
CA ALA A 155 8.91 5.06 -0.08
C ALA A 155 9.72 5.33 1.19
N LEU A 156 10.97 4.87 1.23
CA LEU A 156 11.94 5.12 2.30
C LEU A 156 12.53 6.53 2.18
N SER A 157 13.28 6.97 3.20
CA SER A 157 13.78 8.34 3.25
C SER A 157 14.72 8.71 2.09
N ASP A 158 15.36 7.72 1.47
CA ASP A 158 16.21 7.89 0.28
C ASP A 158 15.44 7.75 -1.05
N GLY A 159 14.13 7.52 -1.01
CA GLY A 159 13.26 7.29 -2.18
C GLY A 159 13.15 5.83 -2.61
N THR A 160 13.88 4.90 -1.99
CA THR A 160 13.73 3.46 -2.27
C THR A 160 12.30 3.01 -2.04
N LEU A 161 11.74 2.26 -2.98
CA LEU A 161 10.40 1.70 -2.87
C LEU A 161 10.45 0.33 -2.17
N VAL A 162 9.47 0.06 -1.31
CA VAL A 162 9.32 -1.23 -0.62
C VAL A 162 7.89 -1.73 -0.77
N THR A 163 7.76 -2.97 -1.21
CA THR A 163 6.49 -3.70 -1.29
C THR A 163 6.68 -5.14 -0.80
N LYS A 164 5.59 -5.87 -0.60
CA LYS A 164 5.64 -7.28 -0.21
C LYS A 164 4.50 -8.11 -0.78
N ASP A 165 4.75 -9.40 -0.98
CA ASP A 165 3.71 -10.34 -1.35
C ASP A 165 2.82 -10.68 -0.14
N LEU A 166 1.56 -11.03 -0.44
CA LEU A 166 0.57 -11.43 0.54
C LEU A 166 0.61 -12.93 0.78
N ARG A 167 0.61 -13.31 2.05
CA ARG A 167 0.56 -14.71 2.48
C ARG A 167 -0.31 -14.90 3.70
N LEU A 168 -1.17 -15.92 3.62
CA LEU A 168 -1.90 -16.45 4.76
C LEU A 168 -1.05 -17.47 5.52
N GLU A 169 -1.57 -17.91 6.66
CA GLU A 169 -0.97 -18.97 7.46
C GLU A 169 -0.75 -20.25 6.64
N GLY A 170 0.42 -20.88 6.80
CA GLY A 170 0.81 -22.10 6.07
C GLY A 170 1.34 -21.88 4.65
N GLN A 171 1.43 -20.64 4.15
CA GLN A 171 1.92 -20.33 2.79
C GLN A 171 3.41 -19.98 2.72
N GLY A 172 4.14 -20.13 3.82
CA GLY A 172 5.55 -19.75 3.95
C GLY A 172 5.76 -18.26 4.19
N GLY A 173 7.03 -17.85 4.18
CA GLY A 173 7.47 -16.49 4.46
C GLY A 173 7.12 -15.48 3.37
N THR A 174 6.66 -14.28 3.78
CA THR A 174 6.51 -13.14 2.88
C THR A 174 7.89 -12.64 2.42
N THR A 175 7.99 -12.20 1.18
CA THR A 175 9.15 -11.57 0.57
C THR A 175 8.94 -10.05 0.49
N LEU A 176 9.80 -9.29 1.15
CA LEU A 176 9.94 -7.86 0.89
C LEU A 176 10.79 -7.67 -0.35
N THR A 177 10.37 -6.77 -1.23
CA THR A 177 11.10 -6.38 -2.43
C THR A 177 11.42 -4.89 -2.34
N PHE A 178 12.70 -4.56 -2.48
CA PHE A 178 13.22 -3.20 -2.47
C PHE A 178 13.57 -2.80 -3.91
N LEU A 179 13.13 -1.64 -4.36
CA LEU A 179 13.33 -1.19 -5.73
C LEU A 179 13.86 0.25 -5.80
N GLU A 180 14.79 0.46 -6.73
CA GLU A 180 15.18 1.80 -7.15
C GLU A 180 14.02 2.46 -7.92
N PRO A 181 13.62 3.70 -7.59
CA PRO A 181 12.35 4.27 -8.06
C PRO A 181 12.34 4.70 -9.53
N ASN A 182 13.48 4.96 -10.17
CA ASN A 182 13.52 5.46 -11.53
C ASN A 182 13.18 4.39 -12.57
N ASN A 183 13.82 3.22 -12.47
CA ASN A 183 13.64 2.12 -13.42
C ASN A 183 12.98 0.88 -12.81
N LEU A 184 12.52 0.99 -11.57
CA LEU A 184 11.93 -0.11 -10.80
C LEU A 184 12.87 -1.33 -10.81
N GLU A 185 14.18 -1.10 -10.67
CA GLU A 185 15.17 -2.16 -10.58
C GLU A 185 15.12 -2.75 -9.18
N VAL A 186 14.99 -4.07 -9.08
CA VAL A 186 15.02 -4.77 -7.79
C VAL A 186 16.45 -4.75 -7.27
N THR A 187 16.66 -4.04 -6.16
CA THR A 187 17.98 -3.90 -5.53
C THR A 187 18.23 -4.97 -4.48
N GLU A 188 17.18 -5.40 -3.76
CA GLU A 188 17.28 -6.41 -2.72
C GLU A 188 15.94 -7.13 -2.50
N THR A 189 16.00 -8.36 -1.97
CA THR A 189 14.83 -9.10 -1.51
C THR A 189 15.10 -9.80 -0.18
N ILE A 190 14.13 -9.77 0.73
CA ILE A 190 14.23 -10.47 2.02
C ILE A 190 13.00 -11.34 2.22
N VAL A 191 13.21 -12.63 2.47
CA VAL A 191 12.15 -13.55 2.91
C VAL A 191 12.08 -13.54 4.43
N LEU A 192 10.93 -13.17 4.98
CA LEU A 192 10.66 -13.22 6.42
C LEU A 192 10.36 -14.65 6.90
N PRO A 193 10.55 -14.94 8.19
CA PRO A 193 10.18 -16.25 8.75
C PRO A 193 8.67 -16.53 8.75
N GLU A 194 7.83 -15.50 8.60
CA GLU A 194 6.37 -15.59 8.59
C GLU A 194 5.76 -14.98 7.33
N GLY A 195 4.62 -15.51 6.92
CA GLY A 195 3.76 -14.88 5.93
C GLY A 195 3.13 -13.61 6.50
N SER A 196 2.76 -12.67 5.64
CA SER A 196 2.11 -11.43 6.06
C SER A 196 0.91 -11.13 5.16
N MET A 197 -0.26 -10.98 5.78
CA MET A 197 -1.48 -10.51 5.08
C MET A 197 -1.62 -8.98 5.14
N GLY A 198 -1.34 -8.39 6.30
CA GLY A 198 -1.60 -6.97 6.51
C GLY A 198 -0.68 -6.05 5.72
N ARG A 199 -1.08 -4.79 5.58
CA ARG A 199 -0.19 -3.73 5.08
C ARG A 199 0.99 -3.50 6.02
N ILE A 200 2.08 -3.05 5.43
CA ILE A 200 3.31 -2.67 6.12
C ILE A 200 3.30 -1.19 6.48
N ALA A 201 4.03 -0.83 7.52
CA ALA A 201 4.27 0.56 7.92
C ALA A 201 5.78 0.80 7.96
N ALA A 202 6.21 2.04 7.82
CA ALA A 202 7.61 2.42 8.02
C ALA A 202 7.72 3.74 8.77
N ASP A 203 8.82 3.91 9.49
CA ASP A 203 9.17 5.15 10.18
C ASP A 203 10.64 5.49 9.96
N LEU A 204 10.94 6.79 10.00
CA LEU A 204 12.30 7.31 9.95
C LEU A 204 12.66 7.82 11.35
N ILE A 205 13.53 7.09 12.05
CA ILE A 205 13.93 7.41 13.42
C ILE A 205 15.45 7.56 13.46
N ASP A 206 15.93 8.72 13.90
CA ASP A 206 17.36 9.04 14.01
C ASP A 206 18.16 8.77 12.72
N GLY A 207 17.53 8.99 11.56
CA GLY A 207 18.15 8.81 10.24
C GLY A 207 18.17 7.36 9.73
N VAL A 208 17.46 6.45 10.39
CA VAL A 208 17.30 5.05 9.97
C VAL A 208 15.85 4.80 9.59
N ASP A 209 15.63 4.29 8.40
CA ASP A 209 14.33 3.78 7.98
C ASP A 209 14.09 2.40 8.61
N SER A 210 12.95 2.25 9.29
CA SER A 210 12.50 1.00 9.89
C SER A 210 11.15 0.60 9.31
N VAL A 211 11.10 -0.54 8.60
CA VAL A 211 9.86 -1.12 8.08
C VAL A 211 9.31 -2.15 9.06
N TYR A 212 8.02 -2.06 9.39
CA TYR A 212 7.30 -2.94 10.27
C TYR A 212 6.33 -3.81 9.47
N VAL A 213 6.50 -5.12 9.58
CA VAL A 213 5.75 -6.10 8.81
C VAL A 213 4.96 -6.99 9.76
N PRO A 214 3.62 -6.93 9.75
CA PRO A 214 2.82 -7.80 10.59
C PRO A 214 2.78 -9.20 9.96
N GLY A 215 3.58 -10.12 10.50
CA GLY A 215 3.59 -11.52 10.14
C GLY A 215 2.36 -12.27 10.67
N THR A 216 2.36 -13.59 10.56
CA THR A 216 1.29 -14.44 11.06
C THR A 216 1.12 -14.36 12.58
N GLU A 217 2.18 -14.21 13.37
CA GLU A 217 2.12 -14.12 14.83
C GLU A 217 2.92 -12.92 15.39
N HIS A 218 3.96 -12.50 14.68
CA HIS A 218 4.86 -11.43 15.13
C HIS A 218 4.88 -10.26 14.16
N ILE A 219 5.07 -9.07 14.70
CA ILE A 219 5.56 -7.91 13.95
C ILE A 219 7.07 -8.05 13.84
N TRP A 220 7.56 -8.01 12.61
CA TRP A 220 8.97 -8.00 12.26
C TRP A 220 9.40 -6.57 11.95
N LYS A 221 10.59 -6.19 12.42
CA LYS A 221 11.22 -4.92 12.06
C LYS A 221 12.37 -5.18 11.10
N ILE A 222 12.43 -4.39 10.03
CA ILE A 222 13.49 -4.40 9.05
C ILE A 222 14.13 -3.03 9.09
N ASP A 223 15.39 -2.94 9.51
CA ASP A 223 16.15 -1.70 9.51
C ASP A 223 16.89 -1.57 8.19
N VAL A 224 16.80 -0.40 7.57
CA VAL A 224 17.47 -0.11 6.30
C VAL A 224 18.58 0.89 6.58
N THR A 225 19.82 0.38 6.58
CA THR A 225 21.01 1.19 6.84
C THR A 225 21.88 1.22 5.60
N GLN A 226 22.17 2.42 5.08
CA GLN A 226 22.97 2.58 3.85
C GLN A 226 22.42 1.77 2.67
N GLY A 227 21.09 1.78 2.50
CA GLY A 227 20.38 1.05 1.45
C GLY A 227 20.35 -0.47 1.63
N LYS A 228 20.85 -1.00 2.75
CA LYS A 228 20.82 -2.44 3.05
C LYS A 228 19.73 -2.75 4.06
N PRO A 229 18.69 -3.51 3.67
CA PRO A 229 17.69 -3.97 4.60
C PRO A 229 18.20 -5.17 5.41
N GLU A 230 17.97 -5.15 6.72
CA GLU A 230 18.31 -6.24 7.64
C GLU A 230 17.16 -6.50 8.60
N ILE A 231 16.83 -7.77 8.84
CA ILE A 231 15.83 -8.13 9.86
C ILE A 231 16.45 -7.83 11.23
N ALA A 232 15.85 -6.90 11.97
CA ALA A 232 16.34 -6.51 13.28
C ALA A 232 16.11 -7.63 14.32
N ASP A 233 16.92 -7.63 15.38
CA ASP A 233 16.72 -8.52 16.54
C ASP A 233 15.38 -8.27 17.25
N TRP A 234 14.83 -7.07 17.10
CA TRP A 234 13.54 -6.71 17.66
C TRP A 234 12.39 -7.37 16.88
N LYS A 235 11.45 -7.95 17.64
CA LYS A 235 10.14 -8.40 17.16
C LYS A 235 9.14 -8.38 18.31
N CYS A 236 7.86 -8.23 17.98
CA CYS A 236 6.78 -8.24 18.95
C CYS A 236 5.72 -9.27 18.56
N ARG A 237 5.34 -10.16 19.48
CA ARG A 237 4.21 -11.08 19.24
C ARG A 237 2.90 -10.32 19.47
N TYR A 238 2.02 -10.30 18.48
CA TYR A 238 0.72 -9.61 18.60
C TYR A 238 -0.47 -10.58 18.71
N ARG A 239 -0.29 -11.85 18.31
CA ARG A 239 -1.29 -12.89 18.49
C ARG A 239 -0.65 -14.26 18.72
N ASN A 240 -1.48 -15.22 19.11
CA ASN A 240 -1.12 -16.64 19.15
C ASN A 240 -1.90 -17.41 18.08
N GLN A 241 -1.30 -18.48 17.57
CA GLN A 241 -2.02 -19.44 16.75
C GLN A 241 -3.30 -19.92 17.45
N GLY A 242 -4.42 -19.96 16.72
CA GLY A 242 -5.72 -20.38 17.26
C GLY A 242 -6.38 -19.40 18.23
N SER A 243 -5.83 -18.19 18.44
CA SER A 243 -6.50 -17.14 19.21
C SER A 243 -7.71 -16.56 18.45
N ASN A 244 -8.57 -15.82 19.17
CA ASN A 244 -9.72 -15.15 18.57
C ASN A 244 -9.35 -13.94 17.69
N SER A 245 -8.07 -13.52 17.70
CA SER A 245 -7.56 -12.47 16.82
C SER A 245 -7.15 -13.06 15.46
N GLY A 246 -7.65 -12.43 14.39
CA GLY A 246 -7.27 -12.77 13.03
C GLY A 246 -5.87 -12.28 12.68
N LEU A 247 -5.49 -12.43 11.41
CA LEU A 247 -4.26 -11.83 10.90
C LEU A 247 -4.41 -10.31 10.84
N ALA A 248 -3.29 -9.59 10.93
CA ALA A 248 -3.31 -8.16 10.63
C ALA A 248 -3.86 -7.89 9.22
N TRP A 249 -4.72 -6.88 9.09
CA TRP A 249 -5.18 -6.29 7.84
C TRP A 249 -4.38 -5.03 7.50
N ASP A 250 -4.12 -4.19 8.51
CA ASP A 250 -3.43 -2.93 8.36
C ASP A 250 -2.65 -2.59 9.63
N SER A 251 -1.56 -1.84 9.49
CA SER A 251 -0.72 -1.37 10.58
C SER A 251 -0.47 0.14 10.49
N CYS A 252 -0.38 0.82 11.62
CA CYS A 252 0.04 2.22 11.67
C CYS A 252 0.81 2.56 12.94
N ILE A 253 1.49 3.71 12.91
CA ILE A 253 2.39 4.16 13.95
C ILE A 253 1.81 5.41 14.61
N SER A 254 1.64 5.42 15.92
CA SER A 254 1.25 6.65 16.63
C SER A 254 1.64 6.57 18.09
N ASP A 255 2.07 7.69 18.65
CA ASP A 255 2.50 7.83 20.05
C ASP A 255 3.51 6.77 20.47
N ASP A 256 4.51 6.49 19.62
CA ASP A 256 5.53 5.45 19.82
C ASP A 256 4.99 4.00 19.88
N HIS A 257 3.78 3.77 19.39
CA HIS A 257 3.15 2.44 19.31
C HIS A 257 2.86 2.03 17.87
N LEU A 258 2.85 0.71 17.65
CA LEU A 258 2.31 0.07 16.45
C LEU A 258 0.89 -0.42 16.74
N TRP A 259 -0.07 0.10 15.97
CA TRP A 259 -1.46 -0.29 16.03
C TRP A 259 -1.77 -1.27 14.90
N ILE A 260 -2.51 -2.33 15.23
CA ILE A 260 -2.90 -3.37 14.27
C ILE A 260 -4.42 -3.46 14.24
N MET A 261 -4.97 -3.53 13.04
CA MET A 261 -6.33 -4.00 12.82
C MET A 261 -6.27 -5.47 12.41
N ASP A 262 -6.89 -6.39 13.17
CA ASP A 262 -6.68 -7.85 13.08
C ASP A 262 -7.81 -8.60 12.32
N CYS A 263 -8.46 -7.93 11.36
CA CYS A 263 -9.52 -8.50 10.53
C CYS A 263 -9.03 -9.04 9.16
N GLY A 264 -7.74 -9.36 9.06
CA GLY A 264 -7.11 -9.77 7.81
C GLY A 264 -7.33 -11.23 7.43
N ASP A 265 -8.05 -11.99 8.25
CA ASP A 265 -8.29 -13.42 8.02
C ASP A 265 -9.79 -13.74 8.04
N ILE A 266 -10.51 -13.18 7.07
CA ILE A 266 -11.94 -13.41 6.85
C ILE A 266 -12.16 -14.30 5.62
N GLU A 267 -13.36 -14.87 5.50
CA GLU A 267 -13.71 -15.84 4.46
C GLU A 267 -13.39 -15.34 3.03
N GLY A 268 -13.75 -14.10 2.70
CA GLY A 268 -13.44 -13.53 1.37
C GLY A 268 -11.95 -13.41 1.09
N VAL A 269 -11.13 -13.08 2.09
CA VAL A 269 -9.67 -13.02 1.96
C VAL A 269 -9.10 -14.42 1.78
N ARG A 270 -9.58 -15.40 2.55
CA ARG A 270 -9.21 -16.80 2.40
C ARG A 270 -9.53 -17.32 1.00
N ALA A 271 -10.73 -17.04 0.49
CA ALA A 271 -11.13 -17.46 -0.85
C ALA A 271 -10.16 -16.92 -1.92
N ILE A 272 -9.75 -15.65 -1.82
CA ILE A 272 -8.80 -15.05 -2.75
C ILE A 272 -7.40 -15.67 -2.63
N HIS A 273 -6.86 -15.77 -1.41
CA HIS A 273 -5.45 -16.11 -1.22
C HIS A 273 -5.16 -17.62 -1.18
N HIS A 274 -6.18 -18.48 -1.17
CA HIS A 274 -6.01 -19.93 -1.34
C HIS A 274 -5.97 -20.39 -2.80
N THR A 275 -6.22 -19.50 -3.76
CA THR A 275 -6.04 -19.78 -5.19
C THR A 275 -4.81 -19.09 -5.75
N LEU A 276 -4.27 -19.65 -6.83
CA LEU A 276 -3.22 -19.06 -7.65
C LEU A 276 -3.64 -19.13 -9.13
N PRO A 277 -3.61 -18.02 -9.88
CA PRO A 277 -3.40 -16.64 -9.42
C PRO A 277 -4.41 -16.24 -8.32
N ASN A 278 -3.98 -15.42 -7.34
CA ASN A 278 -4.83 -15.04 -6.22
C ASN A 278 -6.18 -14.48 -6.69
N GLY A 279 -7.28 -15.03 -6.19
CA GLY A 279 -8.64 -14.61 -6.51
C GLY A 279 -9.13 -15.03 -7.91
N ARG A 280 -8.44 -15.93 -8.60
CA ARG A 280 -8.94 -16.52 -9.84
C ARG A 280 -9.56 -17.89 -9.58
N PHE A 281 -10.72 -18.10 -10.18
CA PHE A 281 -11.50 -19.35 -10.11
C PHE A 281 -11.90 -19.80 -11.52
N GLU A 282 -11.99 -21.12 -11.72
CA GLU A 282 -12.37 -21.71 -13.02
C GLU A 282 -13.84 -21.42 -13.38
N GLU A 283 -14.71 -21.36 -12.37
CA GLU A 283 -16.12 -21.00 -12.51
C GLU A 283 -16.45 -19.86 -11.52
N ALA A 284 -17.45 -19.03 -11.84
CA ALA A 284 -17.91 -18.01 -10.89
C ALA A 284 -18.54 -18.72 -9.68
N ALA A 285 -18.00 -18.45 -8.48
CA ALA A 285 -18.56 -18.92 -7.22
C ALA A 285 -19.96 -18.34 -6.96
#